data_AF-A0A968G8X9-F1
#
_entry.id   AF-A0A968G8X9-F1
#
_cell.length_a   1.000
_cell.length_b   1.000
_cell.length_c   1.000
_cell.angle_alpha   90.00
_cell.angle_beta   90.00
_cell.angle_gamma   90.00
#
_symmetry.space_group_name_H-M   'P 1'
#
loop_
_entity.id
_entity.type
_entity.pdbx_description
1 polymer ?
#
loop_
_entity_poly.entity_id
_entity_poly.type
_entity_poly.pdbx_seq_one_letter_code
_entity_poly.pdbx_strand_id
1 'polypeptide(L)'
;MISLRKGVMLVGVVGVMMTQIFAGTIDSAKLLDAARIVKGRNKSIGDGQLFTRDCSGTVNAIFAEAGYPLASRLNKAYQTGMNGTAILHAIAESVEVSDIQPGDLVFFNDTYDRNGNGLSDDVLTHVGIVMQYDRSSGSIHFIHYNTWMDEIVEQQLNVIRPADKSENIILRWPSKNDPQQKRYAGELIHSFGRIHTY
;
A
#
# COMPACT_ATOMS: atom_id res chain seq x y z
N MET A 1 45.96 -43.53 51.30
CA MET A 1 45.95 -42.10 50.89
C MET A 1 45.63 -42.04 49.41
N ILE A 2 44.38 -41.72 49.05
CA ILE A 2 43.88 -41.71 47.67
C ILE A 2 43.80 -40.24 47.23
N SER A 3 44.54 -39.88 46.18
CA SER A 3 44.58 -38.54 45.60
C SER A 3 43.61 -38.46 44.41
N LEU A 4 42.47 -37.78 44.58
CA LEU A 4 41.56 -37.44 43.49
C LEU A 4 42.14 -36.33 42.60
N ARG A 5 42.37 -36.62 41.32
CA ARG A 5 42.56 -35.59 40.28
C ARG A 5 41.19 -35.06 39.86
N LYS A 6 40.95 -33.76 40.07
CA LYS A 6 39.78 -33.03 39.56
C LYS A 6 39.97 -32.76 38.07
N GLY A 7 39.05 -33.27 37.25
CA GLY A 7 38.90 -32.86 35.85
C GLY A 7 38.21 -31.50 35.76
N VAL A 8 38.77 -30.60 34.96
CA VAL A 8 38.10 -29.36 34.55
C VAL A 8 37.57 -29.60 33.15
N MET A 9 36.25 -29.70 33.03
CA MET A 9 35.56 -29.79 31.74
C MET A 9 35.16 -28.36 31.34
N LEU A 10 35.82 -27.82 30.32
CA LEU A 10 35.49 -26.53 29.75
C LEU A 10 34.26 -26.72 28.85
N VAL A 11 33.08 -26.31 29.32
CA VAL A 11 31.87 -26.26 28.49
C VAL A 11 31.86 -24.90 27.78
N GLY A 12 32.23 -24.91 26.50
CA GLY A 12 32.07 -23.76 25.62
C GLY A 12 30.60 -23.60 25.25
N VAL A 13 29.92 -22.61 25.83
CA VAL A 13 28.60 -22.18 25.39
C VAL A 13 28.80 -21.24 24.20
N VAL A 14 28.66 -21.76 22.99
CA VAL A 14 28.48 -20.92 21.79
C VAL A 14 27.06 -20.38 21.85
N GLY A 15 26.92 -19.17 22.38
CA GLY A 15 25.65 -18.43 22.36
C GLY A 15 25.31 -18.07 20.91
N VAL A 16 24.34 -18.76 20.32
CA VAL A 16 23.71 -18.32 19.09
C VAL A 16 22.90 -17.07 19.44
N MET A 17 23.43 -15.89 19.12
CA MET A 17 22.61 -14.67 19.12
C MET A 17 21.58 -14.79 18.00
N MET A 18 20.37 -15.22 18.35
CA MET A 18 19.21 -14.97 17.52
C MET A 18 18.97 -13.45 17.54
N THR A 19 19.39 -12.75 16.48
CA THR A 19 18.87 -11.41 16.19
C THR A 19 17.37 -11.56 15.94
N GLN A 20 16.57 -11.27 16.97
CA GLN A 20 15.15 -11.02 16.77
C GLN A 20 15.04 -9.74 15.95
N ILE A 21 14.54 -9.88 14.71
CA ILE A 21 14.15 -8.73 13.89
C ILE A 21 12.89 -8.18 14.55
N PHE A 22 13.03 -7.11 15.33
CA PHE A 22 11.87 -6.34 15.79
C PHE A 22 11.24 -5.69 14.56
N ALA A 23 10.00 -6.07 14.26
CA ALA A 23 9.21 -5.37 13.27
C ALA A 23 9.04 -3.91 13.74
N GLY A 24 9.63 -2.96 13.02
CA GLY A 24 9.50 -1.54 13.34
C GLY A 24 8.05 -1.08 13.12
N THR A 25 7.55 -0.16 13.94
CA THR A 25 6.23 0.43 13.73
C THR A 25 6.31 1.59 12.74
N ILE A 26 5.33 1.69 11.86
CA ILE A 26 5.20 2.80 10.92
C ILE A 26 4.63 4.03 11.63
N ASP A 27 5.31 5.17 11.48
CA ASP A 27 4.82 6.48 11.90
C ASP A 27 4.04 7.12 10.76
N SER A 28 2.72 7.28 10.93
CA SER A 28 1.85 7.86 9.91
C SER A 28 2.27 9.28 9.51
N ALA A 29 2.80 10.10 10.42
CA ALA A 29 3.20 11.47 10.07
C ALA A 29 4.36 11.46 9.07
N LYS A 30 5.37 10.59 9.31
CA LYS A 30 6.49 10.41 8.38
C LYS A 30 6.03 9.85 7.04
N LEU A 31 5.07 8.92 7.06
CA LEU A 31 4.52 8.35 5.83
C LEU A 31 3.80 9.43 4.98
N LEU A 32 3.04 10.31 5.61
CA LEU A 32 2.34 11.39 4.90
C LEU A 32 3.30 12.46 4.36
N ASP A 33 4.38 12.77 5.10
CA ASP A 33 5.41 13.69 4.60
C ASP A 33 6.16 13.10 3.40
N ALA A 34 6.52 11.81 3.47
CA ALA A 34 7.06 11.08 2.33
C ALA A 34 6.10 11.07 1.13
N ALA A 35 4.79 10.89 1.37
CA ALA A 35 3.78 10.95 0.32
C ALA A 35 3.77 12.29 -0.41
N ARG A 36 3.85 13.41 0.35
CA ARG A 36 3.94 14.77 -0.22
C ARG A 36 5.24 14.98 -1.00
N ILE A 37 6.37 14.47 -0.50
CA ILE A 37 7.67 14.56 -1.18
C ILE A 37 7.64 13.81 -2.51
N VAL A 38 7.17 12.56 -2.52
CA VAL A 38 7.07 11.73 -3.73
C VAL A 38 6.11 12.35 -4.75
N LYS A 39 4.96 12.86 -4.29
CA LYS A 39 4.02 13.64 -5.13
C LYS A 39 4.70 14.87 -5.74
N GLY A 40 5.42 15.65 -4.94
CA GLY A 40 6.12 16.85 -5.42
C GLY A 40 7.21 16.56 -6.46
N ARG A 41 7.86 15.39 -6.38
CA ARG A 41 8.81 14.93 -7.41
C ARG A 41 8.12 14.42 -8.68
N ASN A 42 6.84 14.05 -8.58
CA ASN A 42 6.07 13.34 -9.61
C ASN A 42 6.82 12.12 -10.18
N LYS A 43 7.56 11.42 -9.33
CA LYS A 43 8.36 10.23 -9.66
C LYS A 43 8.29 9.26 -8.51
N SER A 44 8.11 7.97 -8.81
CA SER A 44 8.11 6.88 -7.83
C SER A 44 9.55 6.56 -7.38
N ILE A 45 10.19 7.55 -6.75
CA ILE A 45 11.54 7.44 -6.18
C ILE A 45 11.44 7.60 -4.67
N GLY A 46 11.87 6.59 -3.93
CA GLY A 46 11.93 6.59 -2.47
C GLY A 46 13.27 6.07 -1.97
N ASP A 47 13.89 6.80 -1.04
CA ASP A 47 15.22 6.47 -0.51
C ASP A 47 16.27 6.25 -1.62
N GLY A 48 16.20 7.09 -2.66
CA GLY A 48 17.08 7.02 -3.84
C GLY A 48 16.82 5.85 -4.80
N GLN A 49 15.88 4.96 -4.50
CA GLN A 49 15.54 3.82 -5.35
C GLN A 49 14.37 4.16 -6.28
N LEU A 50 14.48 3.76 -7.55
CA LEU A 50 13.41 3.89 -8.53
C LEU A 50 12.47 2.68 -8.44
N PHE A 51 11.18 2.95 -8.30
CA PHE A 51 10.12 1.95 -8.31
C PHE A 51 9.34 2.01 -9.63
N THR A 52 8.55 0.97 -9.91
CA THR A 52 7.65 0.95 -11.05
C THR A 52 6.74 2.18 -11.03
N ARG A 53 6.59 2.81 -12.18
CA ARG A 53 5.75 4.00 -12.35
C ARG A 53 4.28 3.60 -12.51
N ASP A 54 3.73 3.03 -11.45
CA ASP A 54 2.32 2.66 -11.31
C ASP A 54 1.81 2.97 -9.89
N CYS A 55 0.56 2.63 -9.61
CA CYS A 55 -0.05 2.88 -8.29
C CYS A 55 0.66 2.14 -7.16
N SER A 56 0.97 0.86 -7.34
CA SER A 56 1.63 0.03 -6.33
C SER A 56 3.09 0.41 -6.12
N GLY A 57 3.84 0.70 -7.19
CA GLY A 57 5.22 1.15 -7.12
C GLY A 57 5.34 2.55 -6.53
N THR A 58 4.34 3.41 -6.72
CA THR A 58 4.25 4.71 -6.03
C THR A 58 4.02 4.54 -4.54
N VAL A 59 3.13 3.64 -4.12
CA VAL A 59 2.95 3.31 -2.69
C VAL A 59 4.27 2.80 -2.11
N ASN A 60 4.96 1.87 -2.80
CA ASN A 60 6.25 1.35 -2.36
C ASN A 60 7.33 2.43 -2.24
N ALA A 61 7.38 3.37 -3.19
CA ALA A 61 8.28 4.52 -3.13
C ALA A 61 7.99 5.42 -1.93
N ILE A 62 6.73 5.65 -1.59
CA ILE A 62 6.33 6.46 -0.43
C ILE A 62 6.77 5.77 0.87
N PHE A 63 6.53 4.47 1.00
CA PHE A 63 7.01 3.70 2.14
C PHE A 63 8.54 3.71 2.24
N ALA A 64 9.26 3.51 1.15
CA ALA A 64 10.72 3.59 1.13
C ALA A 64 11.23 4.99 1.52
N GLU A 65 10.67 6.06 0.96
CA GLU A 65 11.01 7.45 1.29
C GLU A 65 10.76 7.77 2.78
N ALA A 66 9.76 7.15 3.40
CA ALA A 66 9.49 7.27 4.83
C ALA A 66 10.47 6.48 5.72
N GLY A 67 11.39 5.71 5.13
CA GLY A 67 12.31 4.81 5.83
C GLY A 67 11.70 3.44 6.17
N TYR A 68 10.62 3.05 5.48
CA TYR A 68 9.83 1.84 5.72
C TYR A 68 9.79 0.90 4.50
N PRO A 69 10.93 0.45 3.97
CA PRO A 69 10.95 -0.35 2.75
C PRO A 69 10.18 -1.67 2.93
N LEU A 70 9.16 -1.91 2.09
CA LEU A 70 8.28 -3.08 2.20
C LEU A 70 8.80 -4.34 1.49
N ALA A 71 9.95 -4.27 0.82
CA ALA A 71 10.43 -5.31 -0.11
C ALA A 71 10.42 -6.73 0.50
N SER A 72 10.86 -6.89 1.75
CA SER A 72 10.88 -8.20 2.42
C SER A 72 9.47 -8.77 2.62
N ARG A 73 8.52 -7.94 3.05
CA ARG A 73 7.11 -8.33 3.24
C ARG A 73 6.42 -8.65 1.91
N LEU A 74 6.64 -7.81 0.90
CA LEU A 74 6.09 -8.02 -0.44
C LEU A 74 6.59 -9.34 -1.05
N ASN A 75 7.89 -9.61 -0.97
CA ASN A 75 8.49 -10.85 -1.45
C ASN A 75 7.91 -12.08 -0.75
N LYS A 76 7.64 -12.00 0.56
CA LYS A 76 7.04 -13.09 1.32
C LYS A 76 5.56 -13.33 0.97
N ALA A 77 4.82 -12.28 0.67
CA ALA A 77 3.39 -12.36 0.35
C ALA A 77 3.10 -12.73 -1.12
N TYR A 78 4.09 -12.56 -2.00
CA TYR A 78 3.93 -12.79 -3.43
C TYR A 78 3.47 -14.22 -3.76
N GLN A 79 2.49 -14.31 -4.66
CA GLN A 79 2.04 -15.54 -5.28
C GLN A 79 1.94 -15.33 -6.79
N THR A 80 2.19 -16.38 -7.57
CA THR A 80 2.12 -16.34 -9.04
C THR A 80 0.75 -15.81 -9.49
N GLY A 81 0.77 -14.78 -10.34
CA GLY A 81 -0.45 -14.16 -10.89
C GLY A 81 -0.95 -12.93 -10.11
N MET A 82 -0.36 -12.60 -8.96
CA MET A 82 -0.68 -11.37 -8.24
C MET A 82 -0.12 -10.14 -8.97
N ASN A 83 -0.89 -9.05 -9.00
CA ASN A 83 -0.40 -7.72 -9.34
C ASN A 83 0.13 -7.00 -8.08
N GLY A 84 0.79 -5.86 -8.25
CA GLY A 84 1.35 -5.11 -7.11
C GLY A 84 0.31 -4.69 -6.07
N THR A 85 -0.90 -4.30 -6.50
CA THR A 85 -2.03 -3.97 -5.63
C THR A 85 -2.45 -5.15 -4.75
N ALA A 86 -2.54 -6.35 -5.31
CA ALA A 86 -2.91 -7.57 -4.59
C ALA A 86 -1.85 -7.97 -3.56
N ILE A 87 -0.57 -7.77 -3.86
CA ILE A 87 0.53 -8.03 -2.91
C ILE A 87 0.46 -7.04 -1.73
N LEU A 88 0.23 -5.75 -2.00
CA LEU A 88 0.03 -4.74 -0.97
C LEU A 88 -1.18 -5.06 -0.09
N HIS A 89 -2.30 -5.46 -0.70
CA HIS A 89 -3.50 -5.89 0.02
C HIS A 89 -3.21 -7.10 0.92
N ALA A 90 -2.43 -8.07 0.44
CA ALA A 90 -2.09 -9.29 1.21
C ALA A 90 -1.24 -9.02 2.47
N ILE A 91 -0.55 -7.88 2.55
CA ILE A 91 0.26 -7.50 3.72
C ILE A 91 -0.41 -6.44 4.61
N ALA A 92 -1.55 -5.88 4.16
CA ALA A 92 -2.32 -4.90 4.89
C ALA A 92 -3.34 -5.60 5.82
N GLU A 93 -3.53 -5.03 7.01
CA GLU A 93 -4.61 -5.40 7.91
C GLU A 93 -5.89 -4.67 7.50
N SER A 94 -7.04 -5.34 7.53
CA SER A 94 -8.32 -4.72 7.16
C SER A 94 -8.66 -3.55 8.07
N VAL A 95 -9.14 -2.45 7.50
CA VAL A 95 -9.61 -1.28 8.24
C VAL A 95 -11.08 -1.04 7.93
N GLU A 96 -11.91 -0.97 8.97
CA GLU A 96 -13.30 -0.57 8.85
C GLU A 96 -13.43 0.92 8.54
N VAL A 97 -14.50 1.32 7.85
CA VAL A 97 -14.71 2.72 7.44
C VAL A 97 -14.73 3.69 8.63
N SER A 98 -15.17 3.25 9.81
CA SER A 98 -15.13 4.03 11.06
C SER A 98 -13.71 4.35 11.54
N ASP A 99 -12.76 3.48 11.21
CA ASP A 99 -11.41 3.42 11.78
C ASP A 99 -10.32 3.87 10.81
N ILE A 100 -10.71 4.35 9.62
CA ILE A 100 -9.81 4.97 8.65
C ILE A 100 -9.03 6.10 9.31
N GLN A 101 -7.72 6.10 9.06
CA GLN A 101 -6.76 7.10 9.48
C GLN A 101 -5.87 7.51 8.31
N PRO A 102 -5.31 8.73 8.34
CA PRO A 102 -4.23 9.11 7.43
C PRO A 102 -3.07 8.10 7.46
N GLY A 103 -2.60 7.70 6.29
CA GLY A 103 -1.59 6.65 6.09
C GLY A 103 -2.16 5.29 5.71
N ASP A 104 -3.47 5.08 5.87
CA ASP A 104 -4.14 3.87 5.39
C ASP A 104 -4.11 3.78 3.87
N LEU A 105 -4.27 2.58 3.36
CA LEU A 105 -4.46 2.29 1.95
C LEU A 105 -5.94 2.20 1.63
N VAL A 106 -6.31 2.72 0.45
CA VAL A 106 -7.58 2.45 -0.18
C VAL A 106 -7.35 1.61 -1.43
N PHE A 107 -8.04 0.48 -1.52
CA PHE A 107 -7.96 -0.46 -2.63
C PHE A 107 -9.21 -0.37 -3.49
N PHE A 108 -9.06 -0.54 -4.79
CA PHE A 108 -10.16 -0.45 -5.73
C PHE A 108 -10.22 -1.67 -6.66
N ASN A 109 -11.43 -2.01 -7.07
CA ASN A 109 -11.72 -2.96 -8.15
C ASN A 109 -11.98 -2.20 -9.45
N ASP A 110 -11.88 -2.93 -10.56
CA ASP A 110 -12.42 -2.49 -11.85
C ASP A 110 -12.03 -1.05 -12.25
N THR A 111 -10.79 -0.61 -11.99
CA THR A 111 -10.32 0.70 -12.47
C THR A 111 -9.84 0.66 -13.92
N TYR A 112 -9.57 -0.54 -14.43
CA TYR A 112 -9.33 -0.88 -15.83
C TYR A 112 -9.64 -2.37 -16.04
N ASP A 113 -9.86 -2.77 -17.29
CA ASP A 113 -9.95 -4.18 -17.69
C ASP A 113 -8.56 -4.83 -17.66
N ARG A 114 -8.25 -5.52 -16.56
CA ARG A 114 -6.93 -6.11 -16.30
C ARG A 114 -6.75 -7.42 -17.04
N ASN A 115 -7.79 -8.25 -17.11
CA ASN A 115 -7.72 -9.57 -17.71
C ASN A 115 -8.06 -9.56 -19.23
N GLY A 116 -8.61 -8.45 -19.73
CA GLY A 116 -8.90 -8.23 -21.15
C GLY A 116 -10.18 -8.91 -21.64
N ASN A 117 -11.09 -9.30 -20.73
CA ASN A 117 -12.35 -9.98 -21.08
C ASN A 117 -13.51 -9.01 -21.35
N GLY A 118 -13.33 -7.70 -21.12
CA GLY A 118 -14.35 -6.68 -21.28
C GLY A 118 -15.43 -6.64 -20.19
N LEU A 119 -15.24 -7.33 -19.06
CA LEU A 119 -16.16 -7.41 -17.92
C LEU A 119 -15.64 -6.62 -16.70
N SER A 120 -16.55 -6.16 -15.85
CA SER A 120 -16.20 -5.56 -14.54
C SER A 120 -16.08 -6.67 -13.49
N ASP A 121 -15.03 -7.49 -13.60
CA ASP A 121 -14.76 -8.60 -12.69
C ASP A 121 -13.30 -8.66 -12.20
N ASP A 122 -12.56 -7.56 -12.32
CA ASP A 122 -11.16 -7.47 -11.93
C ASP A 122 -11.02 -6.87 -10.52
N VAL A 123 -10.67 -7.73 -9.57
CA VAL A 123 -10.39 -7.32 -8.19
C VAL A 123 -9.01 -6.71 -8.03
N LEU A 124 -8.88 -5.78 -7.09
CA LEU A 124 -7.59 -5.21 -6.65
C LEU A 124 -6.78 -4.66 -7.84
N THR A 125 -7.39 -3.76 -8.61
CA THR A 125 -6.80 -3.14 -9.80
C THR A 125 -6.07 -1.84 -9.47
N HIS A 126 -6.37 -1.20 -8.34
CA HIS A 126 -5.73 0.07 -7.97
C HIS A 126 -5.57 0.25 -6.46
N VAL A 127 -4.62 1.10 -6.07
CA VAL A 127 -4.35 1.47 -4.68
C VAL A 127 -3.93 2.94 -4.56
N GLY A 128 -4.26 3.56 -3.43
CA GLY A 128 -3.73 4.85 -3.02
C GLY A 128 -3.55 4.93 -1.50
N ILE A 129 -2.89 5.99 -1.03
CA ILE A 129 -2.68 6.30 0.39
C ILE A 129 -3.67 7.39 0.81
N VAL A 130 -4.45 7.13 1.85
CA VAL A 130 -5.34 8.09 2.50
C VAL A 130 -4.52 9.20 3.14
N MET A 131 -4.76 10.43 2.71
CA MET A 131 -4.14 11.64 3.25
C MET A 131 -4.99 12.29 4.34
N GLN A 132 -6.31 12.23 4.17
CA GLN A 132 -7.29 12.80 5.08
C GLN A 132 -8.62 12.07 4.94
N TYR A 133 -9.37 11.98 6.05
CA TYR A 133 -10.74 11.50 6.08
C TYR A 133 -11.61 12.42 6.94
N ASP A 134 -12.63 13.02 6.33
CA ASP A 134 -13.70 13.72 7.03
C ASP A 134 -14.87 12.75 7.26
N ARG A 135 -14.99 12.27 8.49
CA ARG A 135 -16.03 11.34 8.93
C ARG A 135 -17.44 11.90 8.82
N SER A 136 -17.61 13.22 8.87
CA SER A 136 -18.93 13.85 8.83
C SER A 136 -19.50 13.91 7.42
N SER A 137 -18.65 14.21 6.43
CA SER A 137 -19.05 14.30 5.02
C SER A 137 -18.83 13.00 4.25
N GLY A 138 -18.01 12.08 4.77
CA GLY A 138 -17.56 10.88 4.07
C GLY A 138 -16.42 11.13 3.08
N SER A 139 -15.88 12.36 3.02
CA SER A 139 -14.84 12.73 2.05
C SER A 139 -13.48 12.17 2.44
N ILE A 140 -12.82 11.51 1.50
CA ILE A 140 -11.44 11.01 1.63
C ILE A 140 -10.58 11.66 0.56
N HIS A 141 -9.49 12.27 0.98
CA HIS A 141 -8.40 12.66 0.08
C HIS A 141 -7.34 11.57 0.09
N PHE A 142 -6.88 11.16 -1.09
CA PHE A 142 -5.89 10.11 -1.24
C PHE A 142 -4.86 10.44 -2.32
N ILE A 143 -3.60 10.06 -2.08
CA ILE A 143 -2.53 10.13 -3.07
C ILE A 143 -2.45 8.81 -3.82
N HIS A 144 -2.35 8.87 -5.13
CA HIS A 144 -2.07 7.73 -5.98
C HIS A 144 -1.34 8.17 -7.25
N TYR A 145 -0.79 7.20 -7.97
CA TYR A 145 -0.42 7.42 -9.35
C TYR A 145 -1.66 7.32 -10.24
N ASN A 146 -1.97 8.36 -11.00
CA ASN A 146 -3.05 8.40 -11.96
C ASN A 146 -2.48 8.10 -13.36
N THR A 147 -2.73 6.89 -13.86
CA THR A 147 -2.20 6.42 -15.15
C THR A 147 -2.71 7.25 -16.34
N TRP A 148 -3.91 7.83 -16.24
CA TRP A 148 -4.47 8.66 -17.31
C TRP A 148 -3.79 10.03 -17.39
N MET A 149 -3.43 10.59 -16.24
CA MET A 149 -2.71 11.87 -16.17
C MET A 149 -1.19 11.68 -16.31
N ASP A 150 -0.68 10.46 -16.11
CA ASP A 150 0.75 10.17 -15.92
C ASP A 150 1.35 11.01 -14.77
N GLU A 151 0.61 11.10 -13.66
CA GLU A 151 0.99 11.93 -12.52
C GLU A 151 0.68 11.28 -11.17
N ILE A 152 1.55 11.53 -10.18
CA ILE A 152 1.28 11.27 -8.77
C ILE A 152 0.49 12.46 -8.24
N VAL A 153 -0.78 12.24 -7.92
CA VAL A 153 -1.74 13.28 -7.58
C VAL A 153 -2.48 12.95 -6.30
N GLU A 154 -3.01 13.99 -5.67
CA GLU A 154 -3.96 13.85 -4.56
C GLU A 154 -5.35 14.19 -5.07
N GLN A 155 -6.28 13.25 -4.90
CA GLN A 155 -7.63 13.36 -5.41
C GLN A 155 -8.63 12.94 -4.34
N GLN A 156 -9.92 13.17 -4.62
CA GLN A 156 -11.00 12.96 -3.66
C GLN A 156 -11.92 11.81 -4.08
N LEU A 157 -12.41 11.07 -3.10
CA LEU A 157 -13.56 10.18 -3.19
C LEU A 157 -14.50 10.42 -1.99
N ASN A 158 -15.71 9.87 -2.04
CA ASN A 158 -16.66 9.93 -0.94
C ASN A 158 -17.30 8.57 -0.66
N VAL A 159 -17.17 8.06 0.57
CA VAL A 159 -17.69 6.75 0.97
C VAL A 159 -19.19 6.74 1.26
N ILE A 160 -19.79 7.90 1.56
CA ILE A 160 -21.23 8.05 1.82
C ILE A 160 -22.00 8.29 0.51
N ARG A 161 -21.37 9.02 -0.43
CA ARG A 161 -21.94 9.40 -1.73
C ARG A 161 -21.08 8.87 -2.88
N PRO A 162 -20.98 7.55 -3.07
CA PRO A 162 -19.99 6.93 -3.96
C PRO A 162 -20.17 7.26 -5.45
N ALA A 163 -21.41 7.49 -5.90
CA ALA A 163 -21.74 7.81 -7.28
C ALA A 163 -21.89 9.32 -7.56
N ASP A 164 -21.69 10.19 -6.55
CA ASP A 164 -21.82 11.64 -6.72
C ASP A 164 -20.58 12.20 -7.43
N LYS A 165 -20.79 12.66 -8.67
CA LYS A 165 -19.74 13.22 -9.53
C LYS A 165 -19.07 14.50 -8.99
N SER A 166 -19.71 15.20 -8.05
CA SER A 166 -19.15 16.40 -7.43
C SER A 166 -18.24 16.08 -6.25
N GLU A 167 -18.33 14.86 -5.73
CA GLU A 167 -17.61 14.41 -4.53
C GLU A 167 -16.57 13.33 -4.85
N ASN A 168 -16.51 12.84 -6.09
CA ASN A 168 -15.65 11.75 -6.52
C ASN A 168 -14.99 12.04 -7.87
N ILE A 169 -13.69 11.73 -7.95
CA ILE A 169 -12.99 11.67 -9.24
C ILE A 169 -13.44 10.47 -10.07
N ILE A 170 -13.21 10.56 -11.38
CA ILE A 170 -13.36 9.43 -12.30
C ILE A 170 -12.09 8.60 -12.20
N LEU A 171 -12.23 7.34 -11.81
CA LEU A 171 -11.09 6.43 -11.65
C LEU A 171 -11.07 5.35 -12.73
N ARG A 172 -12.21 5.02 -13.33
CA ARG A 172 -12.29 4.23 -14.57
C ARG A 172 -12.78 5.13 -15.70
N TRP A 173 -11.94 5.30 -16.71
CA TRP A 173 -12.31 5.96 -17.97
C TRP A 173 -12.57 4.90 -19.05
N PRO A 174 -13.61 5.06 -19.87
CA PRO A 174 -13.79 4.23 -21.06
C PRO A 174 -12.61 4.43 -22.01
N SER A 175 -12.13 3.35 -22.61
CA SER A 175 -11.10 3.38 -23.64
C SER A 175 -11.50 2.53 -24.85
N LYS A 176 -10.78 2.67 -25.97
CA LYS A 176 -11.06 1.89 -27.20
C LYS A 176 -11.05 0.38 -26.96
N ASN A 177 -10.18 -0.09 -26.05
CA ASN A 177 -10.01 -1.50 -25.74
C ASN A 177 -10.71 -1.90 -24.42
N ASP A 178 -11.38 -0.95 -23.77
CA ASP A 178 -12.12 -1.12 -22.53
C ASP A 178 -13.39 -0.27 -22.63
N PRO A 179 -14.42 -0.75 -23.36
CA PRO A 179 -15.63 0.01 -23.62
C PRO A 179 -16.55 0.12 -22.40
N GLN A 180 -16.09 -0.35 -21.24
CA GLN A 180 -16.86 -0.32 -20.01
C GLN A 180 -17.16 1.11 -19.58
N GLN A 181 -18.22 1.25 -18.79
CA GLN A 181 -18.72 2.56 -18.41
C GLN A 181 -17.71 3.32 -17.56
N LYS A 182 -17.75 4.64 -17.69
CA LYS A 182 -17.08 5.55 -16.77
C LYS A 182 -17.58 5.30 -15.34
N ARG A 183 -16.67 5.15 -14.38
CA ARG A 183 -17.02 4.93 -12.96
C ARG A 183 -16.24 5.85 -12.04
N TYR A 184 -16.90 6.28 -10.97
CA TYR A 184 -16.34 7.16 -9.95
C TYR A 184 -15.58 6.37 -8.88
N ALA A 185 -14.55 6.97 -8.29
CA ALA A 185 -13.68 6.32 -7.31
C ALA A 185 -14.46 5.67 -6.15
N GLY A 186 -15.47 6.35 -5.61
CA GLY A 186 -16.30 5.84 -4.52
C GLY A 186 -17.07 4.57 -4.88
N GLU A 187 -17.45 4.37 -6.14
CA GLU A 187 -18.17 3.17 -6.60
C GLU A 187 -17.25 1.95 -6.77
N LEU A 188 -15.93 2.17 -6.78
CA LEU A 188 -14.92 1.16 -7.10
C LEU A 188 -14.16 0.68 -5.87
N ILE A 189 -14.46 1.21 -4.69
CA ILE A 189 -13.78 0.83 -3.44
C ILE A 189 -13.97 -0.67 -3.20
N HIS A 190 -12.85 -1.37 -3.06
CA HIS A 190 -12.81 -2.76 -2.60
C HIS A 190 -12.74 -2.81 -1.07
N SER A 191 -11.72 -2.18 -0.48
CA SER A 191 -11.46 -2.20 0.96
C SER A 191 -10.50 -1.08 1.36
N PHE A 192 -10.40 -0.85 2.66
CA PHE A 192 -9.30 -0.09 3.27
C PHE A 192 -8.37 -1.05 4.01
N GLY A 193 -7.08 -0.71 4.09
CA GLY A 193 -6.14 -1.50 4.86
C GLY A 193 -4.97 -0.72 5.41
N ARG A 194 -4.35 -1.21 6.46
CA ARG A 194 -3.25 -0.56 7.16
C ARG A 194 -2.02 -1.45 7.21
N ILE A 195 -0.87 -0.86 6.95
CA ILE A 195 0.43 -1.53 7.09
C ILE A 195 1.06 -0.96 8.36
N HIS A 196 1.13 -1.78 9.41
CA HIS A 196 1.67 -1.37 10.72
C HIS A 196 3.18 -1.58 10.86
N THR A 197 3.73 -2.52 10.07
CA THR A 197 5.10 -3.00 10.19
C THR A 197 5.79 -3.11 8.83
N TYR A 198 7.12 -2.98 8.84
CA TYR A 198 7.96 -3.04 7.63
C TYR A 198 9.13 -4.01 7.82
#